data_AF-A0A8X6R2L3-F1
#
_entry.id   AF-A0A8X6R2L3-F1
#
_cell.length_a   1.000
_cell.length_b   1.000
_cell.length_c   1.000
_cell.angle_alpha   90.00
_cell.angle_beta   90.00
_cell.angle_gamma   90.00
#
_symmetry.space_group_name_H-M   'P 1'
#
loop_
_entity.id
_entity.type
_entity.pdbx_description
1 polymer ?
#
loop_
_entity_poly.entity_id
_entity_poly.type
_entity_poly.pdbx_seq_one_letter_code
_entity_poly.pdbx_strand_id
1 'polypeptide(L)'
;MDSIQVPWDTKLFQDEFRQGTPQERLEQTTMMFLLRLVALVKEEMHIRTFRKPESHEAVQAWISLLKHTLFATLTLLYNVRWTVRHFFLLDNLVFDLVHEGRVSALRQFMTQELNISMTNSLTLAERNFEKLNFLNIVQFGSSFWRLLHWMAQAMDMRDASSHPVIDMTKKIWRELITEPLYRLLRCGICMTHMRHIMQEMKSELMDESTQYQLIWFNIHNKVTARKMYHTATQSQNVYSESELEKDSAFMRQGLSP
;
A
#
# COMPACT_ATOMS: atom_id res chain seq x y z
N MET A 1 -18.06 23.67 -14.94
CA MET A 1 -17.56 22.28 -14.91
C MET A 1 -17.89 21.73 -13.56
N ASP A 2 -19.00 21.00 -13.46
CA ASP A 2 -19.40 20.37 -12.21
C ASP A 2 -18.30 19.40 -11.80
N SER A 3 -17.76 19.60 -10.60
CA SER A 3 -16.82 18.67 -10.01
C SER A 3 -17.57 17.36 -9.80
N ILE A 4 -17.31 16.36 -10.65
CA ILE A 4 -17.72 14.99 -10.39
C ILE A 4 -16.96 14.59 -9.11
N GLN A 5 -17.59 14.82 -7.96
CA GLN A 5 -17.18 14.31 -6.66
C GLN A 5 -17.14 12.80 -6.81
N VAL A 6 -15.94 12.27 -7.01
CA VAL A 6 -15.75 10.83 -6.87
C VAL A 6 -15.92 10.54 -5.39
N PRO A 7 -16.81 9.61 -5.00
CA PRO A 7 -17.06 9.27 -3.61
C PRO A 7 -15.90 8.42 -3.09
N TRP A 8 -14.73 9.04 -2.98
CA TRP A 8 -13.58 8.47 -2.29
C TRP A 8 -13.68 8.82 -0.82
N ASP A 9 -13.86 7.78 0.01
CA ASP A 9 -13.75 7.74 1.48
C ASP A 9 -14.01 9.09 2.16
N THR A 10 -15.29 9.41 2.37
CA THR A 10 -15.69 10.54 3.21
C THR A 10 -15.75 10.17 4.69
N LYS A 11 -15.46 8.91 5.06
CA LYS A 11 -15.54 8.39 6.43
C LYS A 11 -14.16 7.99 6.97
N LEU A 12 -14.06 7.89 8.30
CA LEU A 12 -12.81 7.60 8.98
C LEU A 12 -12.36 6.15 8.71
N PHE A 13 -11.06 5.87 8.85
CA PHE A 13 -10.45 4.55 8.66
C PHE A 13 -11.28 3.41 9.29
N GLN A 14 -11.74 3.61 10.53
CA GLN A 14 -12.48 2.62 11.34
C GLN A 14 -13.90 2.33 10.81
N ASP A 15 -14.55 3.30 10.19
CA ASP A 15 -15.96 3.17 9.79
C ASP A 15 -16.16 2.26 8.57
N GLU A 16 -15.12 2.14 7.75
CA GLU A 16 -15.18 1.49 6.43
C GLU A 16 -14.28 0.25 6.32
N PHE A 17 -13.32 0.05 7.23
CA PHE A 17 -12.32 -1.01 7.12
C PHE A 17 -12.96 -2.40 6.96
N ARG A 18 -14.04 -2.66 7.71
CA ARG A 18 -14.75 -3.95 7.75
C ARG A 18 -16.07 -3.97 6.97
N GLN A 19 -16.36 -2.97 6.13
CA GLN A 19 -17.63 -2.92 5.39
C GLN A 19 -17.61 -3.86 4.16
N GLY A 20 -18.21 -5.04 4.23
CA GLY A 20 -18.17 -6.03 3.14
C GLY A 20 -17.27 -7.21 3.49
N THR A 21 -16.91 -8.04 2.51
CA THR A 21 -16.09 -9.23 2.78
C THR A 21 -14.61 -8.89 2.98
N PRO A 22 -13.85 -9.68 3.77
CA PRO A 22 -12.40 -9.53 3.89
C PRO A 22 -11.68 -9.51 2.54
N GLN A 23 -12.09 -10.39 1.62
CA GLN A 23 -11.53 -10.49 0.28
C GLN A 23 -11.76 -9.21 -0.54
N GLU A 24 -12.99 -8.70 -0.59
CA GLU A 24 -13.29 -7.45 -1.29
C GLU A 24 -12.47 -6.28 -0.74
N ARG A 25 -12.29 -6.20 0.58
CA ARG A 25 -11.52 -5.14 1.22
C ARG A 25 -10.02 -5.27 0.98
N LEU A 26 -9.50 -6.48 0.94
CA LEU A 26 -8.12 -6.76 0.55
C LEU A 26 -7.86 -6.33 -0.90
N GLU A 27 -8.76 -6.69 -1.82
CA GLU A 27 -8.66 -6.31 -3.23
C GLU A 27 -8.73 -4.80 -3.42
N GLN A 28 -9.69 -4.11 -2.80
CA GLN A 28 -9.80 -2.65 -2.88
C GLN A 28 -8.55 -1.96 -2.34
N THR A 29 -8.01 -2.44 -1.21
CA THR A 29 -6.79 -1.88 -0.59
C THR A 29 -5.58 -2.08 -1.49
N THR A 30 -5.39 -3.31 -1.98
CA THR A 30 -4.27 -3.69 -2.86
C THR A 30 -4.30 -2.88 -4.15
N MET A 31 -5.44 -2.86 -4.84
CA MET A 31 -5.60 -2.18 -6.12
C MET A 31 -5.47 -0.66 -5.97
N MET A 32 -6.07 -0.07 -4.94
CA MET A 32 -5.92 1.35 -4.64
C MET A 32 -4.45 1.73 -4.47
N PHE A 33 -3.71 1.00 -3.62
CA PHE A 33 -2.34 1.36 -3.32
C PHE A 33 -1.42 1.19 -4.52
N LEU A 34 -1.48 0.03 -5.18
CA LEU A 34 -0.60 -0.28 -6.31
C LEU A 34 -0.89 0.64 -7.51
N LEU A 35 -2.17 0.85 -7.85
CA LEU A 35 -2.52 1.76 -8.94
C LEU A 35 -2.20 3.22 -8.62
N ARG A 36 -2.29 3.65 -7.35
CA ARG A 36 -1.82 4.98 -6.95
C ARG A 36 -0.31 5.12 -7.15
N LEU A 37 0.47 4.11 -6.78
CA LEU A 37 1.91 4.08 -7.02
C LEU A 37 2.21 4.15 -8.52
N VAL A 38 1.51 3.38 -9.36
CA VAL A 38 1.63 3.47 -10.82
C VAL A 38 1.34 4.88 -11.32
N ALA A 39 0.25 5.51 -10.84
CA ALA A 39 -0.10 6.87 -11.23
C ALA A 39 1.00 7.88 -10.85
N LEU A 40 1.65 7.71 -9.70
CA LEU A 40 2.80 8.52 -9.28
C LEU A 40 4.03 8.29 -10.17
N VAL A 41 4.35 7.03 -10.47
CA VAL A 41 5.48 6.69 -11.34
C VAL A 41 5.27 7.27 -12.75
N LYS A 42 4.04 7.21 -13.27
CA LYS A 42 3.67 7.82 -14.55
C LYS A 42 3.82 9.35 -14.54
N GLU A 43 3.41 10.00 -13.45
CA GLU A 43 3.61 11.45 -13.26
C GLU A 43 5.12 11.81 -13.24
N GLU A 44 5.92 11.08 -12.45
CA GLU A 44 7.36 11.28 -12.39
C GLU A 44 8.02 11.03 -13.74
N MET A 45 7.64 9.97 -14.46
CA MET A 45 8.14 9.71 -15.82
C MET A 45 7.83 10.88 -16.76
N HIS A 46 6.61 11.45 -16.72
CA HIS A 46 6.27 12.62 -17.52
C HIS A 46 7.12 13.85 -17.13
N ILE A 47 7.25 14.15 -15.83
CA ILE A 47 8.06 15.27 -15.34
C ILE A 47 9.52 15.11 -15.78
N ARG A 48 10.11 13.93 -15.60
CA ARG A 48 11.52 13.70 -15.90
C ARG A 48 11.79 13.63 -17.39
N THR A 49 10.84 13.15 -18.20
CA THR A 49 11.02 13.13 -19.67
C THR A 49 10.96 14.54 -20.26
N PHE A 50 9.99 15.36 -19.83
CA PHE A 50 9.70 16.62 -20.52
C PHE A 50 10.12 17.88 -19.78
N ARG A 51 10.31 17.82 -18.45
CA ARG A 51 10.60 19.01 -17.63
C ARG A 51 11.96 18.99 -16.96
N LYS A 52 12.49 17.80 -16.65
CA LYS A 52 13.78 17.59 -15.94
C LYS A 52 14.56 16.37 -16.45
N PRO A 53 14.95 16.34 -17.75
CA PRO A 53 15.63 15.21 -18.38
C PRO A 53 16.96 14.83 -17.70
N GLU A 54 17.64 15.79 -17.07
CA GLU A 54 18.88 15.59 -16.32
C GLU A 54 18.72 14.67 -15.10
N SER A 55 17.48 14.40 -14.66
CA SER A 55 17.17 13.53 -13.52
C SER A 55 16.52 12.21 -13.94
N HIS A 56 16.83 11.68 -15.13
CA HIS A 56 16.22 10.45 -15.64
C HIS A 56 16.49 9.22 -14.75
N GLU A 57 17.65 9.15 -14.08
CA GLU A 57 17.98 8.08 -13.12
C GLU A 57 16.96 7.96 -11.97
N ALA A 58 16.30 9.07 -11.61
CA ALA A 58 15.24 9.04 -10.61
C ALA A 58 14.03 8.19 -11.07
N VAL A 59 13.78 8.07 -12.38
CA VAL A 59 12.72 7.22 -12.93
C VAL A 59 13.03 5.75 -12.67
N GLN A 60 14.28 5.33 -12.80
CA GLN A 60 14.70 3.96 -12.50
C GLN A 60 14.48 3.62 -11.02
N ALA A 61 14.76 4.55 -10.10
CA ALA A 61 14.47 4.37 -8.68
C ALA A 61 12.96 4.23 -8.40
N TRP A 62 12.11 5.00 -9.07
CA TRP A 62 10.65 4.88 -8.97
C TRP A 62 10.11 3.57 -9.55
N ILE A 63 10.65 3.11 -10.69
CA ILE A 63 10.32 1.81 -11.27
C ILE A 63 10.74 0.67 -10.34
N SER A 64 11.95 0.75 -9.76
CA SER A 64 12.44 -0.23 -8.80
C SER A 64 11.56 -0.29 -7.55
N LEU A 65 11.15 0.87 -7.03
CA LEU A 65 10.17 0.97 -5.94
C LEU A 65 8.84 0.28 -6.30
N LEU A 66 8.31 0.51 -7.51
CA LEU A 66 7.09 -0.15 -7.99
C LEU A 66 7.25 -1.67 -8.03
N LYS A 67 8.34 -2.18 -8.61
CA LYS A 67 8.60 -3.63 -8.70
C LYS A 67 8.72 -4.28 -7.32
N HIS A 68 9.51 -3.71 -6.43
CA HIS A 68 9.67 -4.24 -5.07
C HIS A 68 8.35 -4.17 -4.28
N THR A 69 7.57 -3.12 -4.45
CA THR A 69 6.25 -2.99 -3.80
C THR A 69 5.26 -4.00 -4.34
N LEU A 70 5.20 -4.21 -5.66
CA LEU A 70 4.37 -5.24 -6.30
C LEU A 70 4.74 -6.62 -5.78
N PHE A 71 6.03 -6.95 -5.85
CA PHE A 71 6.56 -8.21 -5.35
C PHE A 71 6.18 -8.43 -3.88
N ALA A 72 6.48 -7.46 -3.01
CA ALA A 72 6.26 -7.62 -1.58
C ALA A 72 4.77 -7.71 -1.21
N THR A 73 3.96 -6.81 -1.75
CA THR A 73 2.52 -6.77 -1.51
C THR A 73 1.85 -8.06 -1.98
N LEU A 74 2.12 -8.50 -3.21
CA LEU A 74 1.47 -9.69 -3.76
C LEU A 74 1.92 -10.97 -3.04
N THR A 75 3.20 -11.07 -2.67
CA THR A 75 3.69 -12.23 -1.93
C THR A 75 3.11 -12.31 -0.52
N LEU A 76 3.15 -11.22 0.25
CA LEU A 76 2.71 -11.26 1.64
C LEU A 76 1.19 -11.40 1.74
N LEU A 77 0.45 -10.62 0.95
CA LEU A 77 -1.01 -10.60 1.04
C LEU A 77 -1.64 -11.84 0.39
N TYR A 78 -1.16 -12.29 -0.77
CA TYR A 78 -1.77 -13.37 -1.54
C TYR A 78 -0.95 -14.67 -1.56
N ASN A 79 0.12 -14.76 -0.77
CA ASN A 79 0.97 -15.95 -0.66
C ASN A 79 1.51 -16.47 -2.01
N VAL A 80 1.85 -15.54 -2.91
CA VAL A 80 2.25 -15.85 -4.29
C VAL A 80 3.56 -16.63 -4.33
N ARG A 81 3.57 -17.72 -5.10
CA ARG A 81 4.77 -18.51 -5.40
C ARG A 81 5.43 -18.02 -6.69
N TRP A 82 6.53 -17.29 -6.53
CA TRP A 82 7.25 -16.72 -7.67
C TRP A 82 8.05 -17.79 -8.41
N THR A 83 8.01 -17.71 -9.75
CA THR A 83 8.87 -18.47 -10.65
C THR A 83 9.74 -17.49 -11.43
N VAL A 84 10.81 -18.00 -12.05
CA VAL A 84 11.67 -17.20 -12.93
C VAL A 84 10.86 -16.48 -14.02
N ARG A 85 9.84 -17.15 -14.58
CA ARG A 85 8.93 -16.56 -15.58
C ARG A 85 8.19 -15.33 -15.04
N HIS A 86 7.73 -15.36 -13.79
CA HIS A 86 6.97 -14.26 -13.20
C HIS A 86 7.81 -12.98 -13.08
N PHE A 87 9.13 -13.09 -12.86
CA PHE A 87 10.01 -11.92 -12.80
C PHE A 87 10.13 -11.21 -14.15
N PHE A 88 10.22 -11.95 -15.26
CA PHE A 88 10.17 -11.35 -16.60
C PHE A 88 8.81 -10.68 -16.89
N LEU A 89 7.73 -11.31 -16.46
CA LEU A 89 6.39 -10.75 -16.64
C LEU A 89 6.16 -9.49 -15.79
N LEU A 90 6.85 -9.35 -14.65
CA LEU A 90 6.79 -8.13 -13.85
C LEU A 90 7.35 -6.92 -14.61
N ASP A 91 8.37 -7.10 -15.44
CA ASP A 91 8.91 -6.04 -16.30
C ASP A 91 7.88 -5.61 -17.36
N ASN A 92 7.23 -6.58 -18.01
CA ASN A 92 6.16 -6.31 -18.96
C ASN A 92 4.97 -5.61 -18.29
N LEU A 93 4.60 -6.04 -17.08
CA LEU A 93 3.54 -5.39 -16.32
C LEU A 93 3.86 -3.92 -16.03
N VAL A 94 5.10 -3.60 -15.64
CA VAL A 94 5.50 -2.20 -15.42
C VAL A 94 5.40 -1.40 -16.72
N PHE A 95 5.83 -1.98 -17.84
CA PHE A 95 5.68 -1.35 -19.14
C PHE A 95 4.20 -1.06 -19.47
N ASP A 96 3.33 -2.06 -19.38
CA ASP A 96 1.90 -1.94 -19.64
C ASP A 96 1.23 -0.89 -18.74
N LEU A 97 1.57 -0.87 -17.45
CA LEU A 97 0.98 0.04 -16.47
C LEU A 97 1.45 1.48 -16.62
N VAL A 98 2.76 1.68 -16.77
CA VAL A 98 3.38 3.03 -16.72
C VAL A 98 3.43 3.66 -18.11
N HIS A 99 3.90 2.91 -19.12
CA HIS A 99 4.10 3.41 -20.47
C HIS A 99 2.80 3.38 -21.29
N GLU A 100 2.13 2.23 -21.36
CA GLU A 100 0.86 2.12 -22.12
C GLU A 100 -0.32 2.72 -21.34
N GLY A 101 -0.24 2.78 -20.01
CA GLY A 101 -1.36 3.22 -19.17
C GLY A 101 -2.50 2.21 -19.09
N ARG A 102 -2.23 0.92 -19.37
CA ARG A 102 -3.22 -0.16 -19.37
C ARG A 102 -3.54 -0.61 -17.96
N VAL A 103 -4.47 0.09 -17.30
CA VAL A 103 -4.87 -0.16 -15.89
C VAL A 103 -5.27 -1.62 -15.63
N SER A 104 -5.94 -2.27 -16.58
CA SER A 104 -6.37 -3.66 -16.48
C SER A 104 -5.22 -4.67 -16.41
N ALA A 105 -3.99 -4.28 -16.79
CA ALA A 105 -2.82 -5.16 -16.80
C ALA A 105 -2.51 -5.71 -15.40
N LEU A 106 -2.70 -4.91 -14.33
CA LEU A 106 -2.45 -5.37 -12.96
C LEU A 106 -3.40 -6.51 -12.57
N ARG A 107 -4.70 -6.34 -12.82
CA ARG A 107 -5.70 -7.38 -12.55
C ARG A 107 -5.43 -8.62 -13.39
N GLN A 108 -5.15 -8.45 -14.69
CA GLN A 108 -4.84 -9.57 -15.59
C GLN A 108 -3.61 -10.36 -15.09
N PHE A 109 -2.54 -9.66 -14.69
CA PHE A 109 -1.36 -10.30 -14.14
C PHE A 109 -1.68 -11.07 -12.85
N MET A 110 -2.43 -10.46 -11.93
CA MET A 110 -2.84 -11.12 -10.69
C MET A 110 -3.68 -12.38 -10.97
N THR A 111 -4.68 -12.32 -11.85
CA THR A 111 -5.61 -13.44 -12.06
C THR A 111 -5.08 -14.51 -13.01
N GLN A 112 -4.39 -14.12 -14.09
CA GLN A 112 -3.99 -15.05 -15.16
C GLN A 112 -2.57 -15.58 -14.98
N GLU A 113 -1.63 -14.74 -14.54
CA GLU A 113 -0.23 -15.14 -14.41
C GLU A 113 0.09 -15.61 -12.98
N LEU A 114 -0.52 -15.01 -11.95
CA LEU A 114 -0.30 -15.39 -10.55
C LEU A 114 -1.39 -16.30 -9.97
N ASN A 115 -2.46 -16.58 -10.71
CA ASN A 115 -3.61 -17.39 -10.27
C ASN A 115 -4.26 -16.89 -8.96
N ILE A 116 -4.24 -15.58 -8.72
CA ILE A 116 -4.92 -14.97 -7.57
C ILE A 116 -6.42 -14.91 -7.88
N SER A 117 -7.23 -15.56 -7.04
CA SER A 117 -8.69 -15.45 -7.11
C SER A 117 -9.10 -14.03 -6.73
N MET A 118 -9.79 -13.34 -7.65
CA MET A 118 -10.32 -11.99 -7.42
C MET A 118 -11.83 -11.95 -7.68
N THR A 119 -12.52 -11.00 -7.05
CA THR A 119 -13.92 -10.72 -7.38
C THR A 119 -14.07 -10.27 -8.83
N ASN A 120 -15.22 -10.59 -9.45
CA ASN A 120 -15.51 -10.22 -10.84
C ASN A 120 -15.72 -8.71 -11.05
N SER A 121 -15.86 -7.94 -9.97
CA SER A 121 -16.13 -6.51 -10.04
C SER A 121 -14.84 -5.70 -10.05
N LEU A 122 -14.80 -4.66 -10.89
CA LEU A 122 -13.70 -3.69 -10.85
C LEU A 122 -13.74 -2.91 -9.55
N THR A 123 -12.57 -2.70 -8.94
CA THR A 123 -12.38 -1.84 -7.78
C THR A 123 -12.61 -0.37 -8.14
N LEU A 124 -12.82 0.48 -7.13
CA LEU A 124 -12.98 1.92 -7.39
C LEU A 124 -11.70 2.51 -8.03
N ALA A 125 -10.53 1.98 -7.66
CA ALA A 125 -9.23 2.42 -8.16
C ALA A 125 -9.06 2.15 -9.65
N GLU A 126 -9.51 0.98 -10.10
CA GLU A 126 -9.51 0.64 -11.52
C GLU A 126 -10.45 1.54 -12.32
N ARG A 127 -11.67 1.79 -11.81
CA ARG A 127 -12.67 2.62 -12.50
C ARG A 127 -12.28 4.10 -12.59
N ASN A 128 -11.45 4.58 -11.67
CA ASN A 128 -11.14 6.00 -11.53
C ASN A 128 -9.62 6.27 -11.52
N PHE A 129 -8.85 5.46 -12.23
CA PHE A 129 -7.38 5.50 -12.23
C PHE A 129 -6.81 6.90 -12.49
N GLU A 130 -7.33 7.61 -13.48
CA GLU A 130 -6.89 8.96 -13.86
C GLU A 130 -7.01 9.98 -12.72
N LYS A 131 -7.92 9.72 -11.78
CA LYS A 131 -8.19 10.60 -10.65
C LYS A 131 -7.37 10.26 -9.41
N LEU A 132 -6.67 9.11 -9.40
CA LEU A 132 -5.86 8.68 -8.26
C LEU A 132 -4.79 9.71 -7.93
N ASN A 133 -4.22 10.39 -8.94
CA ASN A 133 -3.21 11.43 -8.70
C ASN A 133 -3.68 12.64 -7.89
N PHE A 134 -4.99 12.88 -7.90
CA PHE A 134 -5.62 14.05 -7.30
C PHE A 134 -6.31 13.74 -5.97
N LEU A 135 -6.17 12.51 -5.44
CA LEU A 135 -6.68 12.18 -4.12
C LEU A 135 -6.06 13.12 -3.08
N ASN A 136 -6.92 13.69 -2.23
CA ASN A 136 -6.47 14.52 -1.13
C ASN A 136 -5.79 13.67 -0.05
N ILE A 137 -5.16 14.35 0.92
CA ILE A 137 -4.38 13.71 1.97
C ILE A 137 -5.20 12.76 2.85
N VAL A 138 -6.49 13.05 3.06
CA VAL A 138 -7.38 12.22 3.88
C VAL A 138 -7.73 10.94 3.13
N GLN A 139 -8.09 11.06 1.86
CA GLN A 139 -8.47 9.95 0.98
C GLN A 139 -7.32 8.96 0.79
N PHE A 140 -6.14 9.47 0.42
CA PHE A 140 -4.98 8.58 0.25
C PHE A 140 -4.43 8.10 1.59
N GLY A 141 -4.43 8.96 2.62
CA GLY A 141 -3.95 8.60 3.96
C GLY A 141 -4.69 7.39 4.54
N SER A 142 -6.02 7.35 4.41
CA SER A 142 -6.84 6.18 4.79
C SER A 142 -6.35 4.91 4.10
N SER A 143 -6.23 4.94 2.77
CA SER A 143 -5.79 3.79 1.97
C SER A 143 -4.36 3.35 2.28
N PHE A 144 -3.46 4.31 2.55
CA PHE A 144 -2.09 4.05 2.96
C PHE A 144 -2.03 3.30 4.29
N TRP A 145 -2.79 3.76 5.30
CA TRP A 145 -2.89 3.04 6.58
C TRP A 145 -3.49 1.65 6.42
N ARG A 146 -4.52 1.49 5.57
CA ARG A 146 -5.13 0.17 5.31
C ARG A 146 -4.08 -0.82 4.82
N LEU A 147 -3.27 -0.44 3.83
CA LEU A 147 -2.21 -1.33 3.36
C LEU A 147 -1.24 -1.69 4.48
N LEU A 148 -0.78 -0.70 5.27
CA LEU A 148 0.17 -0.95 6.35
C LEU A 148 -0.35 -1.97 7.36
N HIS A 149 -1.63 -1.89 7.75
CA HIS A 149 -2.24 -2.86 8.66
C HIS A 149 -2.38 -4.26 8.05
N TRP A 150 -2.81 -4.36 6.78
CA TRP A 150 -2.86 -5.64 6.07
C TRP A 150 -1.48 -6.30 5.95
N MET A 151 -0.48 -5.50 5.59
CA MET A 151 0.90 -5.97 5.47
C MET A 151 1.48 -6.36 6.82
N ALA A 152 1.19 -5.61 7.89
CA ALA A 152 1.60 -5.95 9.25
C ALA A 152 1.01 -7.30 9.69
N GLN A 153 -0.28 -7.52 9.44
CA GLN A 153 -0.92 -8.80 9.74
C GLN A 153 -0.30 -9.95 8.93
N ALA A 154 0.02 -9.73 7.66
CA ALA A 154 0.67 -10.73 6.81
C ALA A 154 2.13 -11.01 7.25
N MET A 155 2.88 -10.00 7.66
CA MET A 155 4.24 -10.15 8.21
C MET A 155 4.25 -11.06 9.44
N ASP A 156 3.26 -10.92 10.32
CA ASP A 156 3.14 -11.73 11.54
C ASP A 156 2.63 -13.15 11.24
N MET A 157 1.79 -13.33 10.21
CA MET A 157 1.19 -14.64 9.87
C MET A 157 2.08 -15.53 9.01
N ARG A 158 2.82 -14.97 8.05
CA ARG A 158 3.54 -15.76 7.04
C ARG A 158 4.82 -16.30 7.67
N ASP A 159 4.97 -17.61 7.72
CA ASP A 159 6.18 -18.25 8.24
C ASP A 159 7.20 -18.50 7.11
N ALA A 160 8.44 -18.12 7.37
CA ALA A 160 9.64 -18.41 6.59
C ALA A 160 9.73 -19.89 6.18
N SER A 161 9.43 -20.77 7.14
CA SER A 161 9.55 -22.22 6.99
C SER A 161 8.62 -22.79 5.89
N SER A 162 7.56 -22.05 5.56
CA SER A 162 6.53 -22.49 4.62
C SER A 162 6.84 -22.16 3.16
N HIS A 163 7.71 -21.17 2.90
CA HIS A 163 7.99 -20.72 1.54
C HIS A 163 9.32 -19.92 1.45
N PRO A 164 10.29 -20.36 0.63
CA PRO A 164 11.66 -19.81 0.65
C PRO A 164 11.77 -18.33 0.24
N VAL A 165 10.74 -17.78 -0.40
CA VAL A 165 10.71 -16.37 -0.84
C VAL A 165 10.15 -15.44 0.25
N ILE A 166 9.51 -15.97 1.31
CA ILE A 166 8.88 -15.14 2.34
C ILE A 166 9.90 -14.31 3.11
N ASP A 167 11.05 -14.88 3.49
CA ASP A 167 12.08 -14.12 4.23
C ASP A 167 12.65 -12.97 3.42
N MET A 168 13.00 -13.23 2.16
CA MET A 168 13.43 -12.20 1.22
C MET A 168 12.36 -11.12 1.10
N THR A 169 11.09 -11.52 1.04
CA THR A 169 9.97 -10.59 0.93
C THR A 169 9.81 -9.73 2.17
N LYS A 170 9.87 -10.33 3.36
CA LYS A 170 9.81 -9.60 4.63
C LYS A 170 10.95 -8.58 4.71
N LYS A 171 12.16 -8.97 4.32
CA LYS A 171 13.31 -8.06 4.24
C LYS A 171 13.06 -6.89 3.29
N ILE A 172 12.60 -7.16 2.07
CA ILE A 172 12.25 -6.10 1.10
C ILE A 172 11.18 -5.18 1.68
N TRP A 173 10.14 -5.72 2.31
CA TRP A 173 9.09 -4.91 2.92
C TRP A 173 9.62 -3.99 4.02
N ARG A 174 10.51 -4.50 4.89
CA ARG A 174 11.19 -3.70 5.94
C ARG A 174 12.00 -2.54 5.35
N GLU A 175 12.77 -2.80 4.31
CA GLU A 175 13.54 -1.78 3.60
C GLU A 175 12.60 -0.73 2.97
N LEU A 176 11.51 -1.17 2.34
CA LEU A 176 10.51 -0.28 1.74
C LEU A 176 9.87 0.66 2.77
N ILE A 177 9.34 0.12 3.89
CA ILE A 177 8.62 0.92 4.88
C ILE A 177 9.54 1.91 5.60
N THR A 178 10.81 1.55 5.83
CA THR A 178 11.75 2.40 6.58
C THR A 178 12.41 3.48 5.71
N GLU A 179 12.42 3.33 4.39
CA GLU A 179 13.14 4.24 3.50
C GLU A 179 12.26 4.92 2.44
N PRO A 180 11.78 4.28 1.35
CA PRO A 180 11.10 5.01 0.29
C PRO A 180 9.59 5.20 0.49
N LEU A 181 8.89 4.35 1.26
CA LEU A 181 7.43 4.27 1.19
C LEU A 181 6.72 5.55 1.62
N TYR A 182 7.29 6.32 2.56
CA TYR A 182 6.70 7.59 3.00
C TYR A 182 6.55 8.60 1.85
N ARG A 183 7.35 8.50 0.78
CA ARG A 183 7.31 9.41 -0.38
C ARG A 183 5.99 9.33 -1.14
N LEU A 184 5.23 8.24 -0.98
CA LEU A 184 3.92 8.06 -1.60
C LEU A 184 2.86 9.00 -1.03
N LEU A 185 3.06 9.53 0.17
CA LEU A 185 2.10 10.42 0.83
C LEU A 185 1.92 11.75 0.09
N ARG A 186 2.91 12.21 -0.69
CA ARG A 186 2.94 13.47 -1.48
C ARG A 186 2.55 14.76 -0.74
N CYS A 187 2.32 14.69 0.57
CA CYS A 187 2.23 15.85 1.46
C CYS A 187 3.56 16.02 2.18
N GLY A 188 4.22 17.17 2.00
CA GLY A 188 5.54 17.42 2.60
C GLY A 188 5.57 17.28 4.12
N ILE A 189 4.51 17.70 4.81
CA ILE A 189 4.38 17.58 6.27
C ILE A 189 4.25 16.11 6.67
N CYS A 190 3.34 15.36 6.04
CA CYS A 190 3.16 13.93 6.35
C CYS A 190 4.39 13.10 5.98
N MET A 191 5.05 13.40 4.86
CA MET A 191 6.32 12.76 4.48
C MET A 191 7.39 12.98 5.54
N THR A 192 7.59 14.22 5.99
CA THR A 192 8.60 14.56 7.00
C THR A 192 8.30 13.87 8.32
N HIS A 193 7.04 13.91 8.77
CA HIS A 193 6.62 13.28 10.00
C HIS A 193 6.77 11.76 9.95
N MET A 194 6.32 11.14 8.86
CA MET A 194 6.44 9.69 8.68
C MET A 194 7.91 9.27 8.60
N ARG A 195 8.75 10.00 7.87
CA ARG A 195 10.20 9.76 7.83
C ARG A 195 10.82 9.79 9.23
N HIS A 196 10.44 10.76 10.06
CA HIS A 196 10.95 10.87 11.42
C HIS A 196 10.53 9.67 12.27
N ILE A 197 9.25 9.27 12.22
CA ILE A 197 8.77 8.06 12.92
C ILE A 197 9.51 6.82 12.44
N MET A 198 9.72 6.65 11.12
CA MET A 198 10.45 5.50 10.58
C MET A 198 11.93 5.48 11.02
N GLN A 199 12.55 6.64 11.23
CA GLN A 199 13.91 6.74 11.76
C GLN A 199 13.97 6.40 13.26
N GLU A 200 13.01 6.89 14.05
CA GLU A 200 12.89 6.56 15.47
C GLU A 200 12.67 5.05 15.67
N MET A 201 11.77 4.46 14.90
CA MET A 201 11.35 3.06 15.04
C MET A 201 12.21 2.10 14.21
N LYS A 202 13.32 2.55 13.60
CA LYS A 202 14.07 1.76 12.61
C LYS A 202 14.59 0.46 13.20
N SER A 203 15.12 0.49 14.42
CA SER A 203 15.63 -0.72 15.09
C SER A 203 14.53 -1.76 15.28
N GLU A 204 13.36 -1.35 15.77
CA GLU A 204 12.24 -2.27 16.02
C GLU A 204 11.65 -2.78 14.70
N LEU A 205 11.52 -1.92 13.69
CA LEU A 205 11.03 -2.32 12.37
C LEU A 205 11.99 -3.22 11.59
N MET A 206 13.26 -3.33 11.99
CA MET A 206 14.24 -4.23 11.38
C MET A 206 14.42 -5.53 12.18
N ASP A 207 13.93 -5.59 13.42
CA ASP A 207 13.97 -6.79 14.26
C ASP A 207 13.00 -7.86 13.74
N GLU A 208 13.45 -9.12 13.68
CA GLU A 208 12.67 -10.24 13.19
C GLU A 208 11.67 -10.78 14.23
N SER A 209 11.91 -10.51 15.51
CA SER A 209 11.03 -10.89 16.63
C SER A 209 9.88 -9.91 16.86
N THR A 210 9.89 -8.78 16.14
CA THR A 210 8.86 -7.75 16.20
C THR A 210 7.50 -8.27 15.77
N GLN A 211 6.48 -7.97 16.59
CA GLN A 211 5.08 -8.08 16.22
C GLN A 211 4.66 -6.84 15.42
N TYR A 212 4.65 -6.94 14.09
CA TYR A 212 4.42 -5.79 13.21
C TYR A 212 3.04 -5.17 13.43
N GLN A 213 2.03 -5.99 13.69
CA GLN A 213 0.68 -5.51 13.95
C GLN A 213 0.65 -4.52 15.13
N LEU A 214 1.34 -4.84 16.23
CA LEU A 214 1.38 -4.00 17.42
C LEU A 214 2.18 -2.71 17.18
N ILE A 215 3.31 -2.80 16.48
CA ILE A 215 4.09 -1.60 16.14
C ILE A 215 3.28 -0.64 15.26
N TRP A 216 2.62 -1.16 14.22
CA TRP A 216 1.83 -0.31 13.32
C TRP A 216 0.59 0.27 13.98
N PHE A 217 -0.04 -0.46 14.91
CA PHE A 217 -1.06 0.07 15.81
C PHE A 217 -0.55 1.27 16.62
N ASN A 218 0.60 1.11 17.29
CA ASN A 218 1.20 2.17 18.11
C ASN A 218 1.57 3.41 17.29
N ILE A 219 2.17 3.19 16.12
CA ILE A 219 2.52 4.26 15.17
C ILE A 219 1.26 5.01 14.70
N HIS A 220 0.20 4.28 14.33
CA HIS A 220 -1.07 4.90 13.91
C HIS A 220 -1.66 5.76 15.03
N ASN A 221 -1.68 5.27 16.26
CA ASN A 221 -2.15 6.03 17.42
C ASN A 221 -1.28 7.26 17.74
N LYS A 222 0.05 7.15 17.62
CA LYS A 222 0.98 8.29 17.79
C LYS A 222 0.69 9.41 16.79
N VAL A 223 0.40 9.05 15.54
CA VAL A 223 0.04 10.02 14.49
C VAL A 223 -1.32 10.65 14.75
N THR A 224 -2.31 9.86 15.16
CA THR A 224 -3.67 10.35 15.48
C THR A 224 -3.67 11.30 16.68
N ALA A 225 -2.94 10.96 17.76
CA ALA A 225 -2.81 11.81 18.94
C ALA A 225 -2.16 13.17 18.61
N ARG A 226 -1.14 13.20 17.74
CA ARG A 226 -0.50 14.47 17.30
C ARG A 226 -1.44 15.38 16.51
N LYS A 227 -2.41 14.83 15.75
CA LYS A 227 -3.43 15.65 15.08
C LYS A 227 -4.33 16.38 16.08
N MET A 228 -4.62 15.77 17.23
CA MET A 228 -5.48 16.36 18.27
C MET A 228 -4.90 17.66 18.85
N TYR A 229 -3.57 17.80 18.94
CA TYR A 229 -2.95 19.01 19.49
C TYR A 229 -3.00 20.22 18.57
N HIS A 230 -3.28 20.04 17.26
CA HIS A 230 -3.31 21.14 16.29
C HIS A 230 -4.72 21.59 15.87
N THR A 231 -5.76 20.82 16.19
CA THR A 231 -7.16 21.16 15.95
C THR A 231 -7.95 21.05 17.25
N ALA A 232 -8.23 22.17 17.90
CA ALA A 232 -8.91 22.26 19.21
C ALA A 232 -10.38 21.78 19.21
N THR A 233 -10.85 21.10 18.17
CA THR A 233 -12.24 20.70 18.01
C THR A 233 -12.33 19.35 17.30
N GLN A 234 -12.05 18.27 18.03
CA GLN A 234 -12.72 16.96 17.99
C GLN A 234 -11.82 15.92 18.66
N SER A 235 -12.28 15.38 19.79
CA SER A 235 -11.76 14.15 20.38
C SER A 235 -12.11 12.94 19.48
N GLN A 236 -11.43 12.79 18.34
CA GLN A 236 -11.61 11.62 17.47
C GLN A 236 -10.83 10.41 18.00
N ASN A 237 -11.54 9.53 18.69
CA ASN A 237 -11.31 8.09 18.91
C ASN A 237 -9.87 7.58 18.67
N VAL A 238 -9.10 7.45 19.74
CA VAL A 238 -7.91 6.58 19.78
C VAL A 238 -8.32 5.19 19.32
N TYR A 239 -7.56 4.59 18.40
CA TYR A 239 -7.80 3.22 17.92
C TYR A 239 -7.52 2.29 19.10
N SER A 240 -8.55 1.61 19.60
CA SER A 240 -8.45 0.78 20.80
C SER A 240 -7.90 -0.60 20.48
N GLU A 241 -7.34 -1.28 21.50
CA GLU A 241 -6.86 -2.65 21.35
C GLU A 241 -7.99 -3.62 20.94
N SER A 242 -9.21 -3.42 21.43
CA SER A 242 -10.38 -4.21 20.99
C SER A 242 -10.69 -4.03 19.50
N GLU A 243 -10.49 -2.84 18.95
CA GLU A 243 -10.64 -2.61 17.51
C GLU A 243 -9.50 -3.25 16.71
N LEU A 244 -8.28 -3.25 17.24
CA LEU A 244 -7.15 -3.97 16.65
C LEU A 244 -7.41 -5.48 16.57
N GLU A 245 -7.96 -6.08 17.63
CA GLU A 245 -8.31 -7.52 17.65
C GLU A 245 -9.36 -7.86 16.59
N LYS A 246 -10.42 -7.06 16.48
CA LYS A 246 -11.46 -7.24 15.46
C LYS A 246 -10.89 -7.10 14.05
N ASP A 247 -10.04 -6.10 13.82
CA ASP A 247 -9.39 -5.90 12.53
C ASP A 247 -8.40 -7.03 12.22
N SER A 248 -7.69 -7.55 13.23
CA SER A 248 -6.84 -8.74 13.11
C SER A 248 -7.64 -9.94 12.63
N ALA A 249 -8.76 -10.24 13.30
CA ALA A 249 -9.60 -11.38 12.97
C ALA A 249 -10.18 -11.24 11.56
N PHE A 250 -10.60 -10.04 11.17
CA PHE A 250 -11.08 -9.75 9.83
C PHE A 250 -9.98 -9.93 8.77
N MET A 251 -8.78 -9.39 9.01
CA MET A 251 -7.66 -9.53 8.08
C MET A 251 -7.17 -10.97 7.95
N ARG A 252 -7.12 -11.74 9.04
CA ARG A 252 -6.77 -13.16 9.02
C ARG A 252 -7.70 -13.97 8.10
N GLN A 253 -8.99 -13.64 8.06
CA GLN A 253 -9.93 -14.28 7.14
C GLN A 253 -9.59 -13.99 5.67
N GLY A 254 -9.20 -12.75 5.35
CA GLY A 254 -8.80 -12.37 3.97
C GLY A 254 -7.40 -12.86 3.56
N LEU A 255 -6.51 -13.09 4.53
CA LEU A 255 -5.14 -13.60 4.30
C LEU A 255 -5.04 -15.12 4.37
N SER A 256 -6.12 -15.80 4.74
CA SER A 256 -6.14 -17.27 4.80
C SER A 256 -5.89 -17.84 3.39
N PRO A 257 -4.98 -18.83 3.26
CA PRO A 257 -4.50 -19.34 1.98
C PRO A 257 -5.57 -20.04 1.14
#